data_AF-A0A8C8K039-F1
#
_entry.id   AF-A0A8C8K039-F1
#
_cell.length_a   1.000
_cell.length_b   1.000
_cell.length_c   1.000
_cell.angle_alpha   90.00
_cell.angle_beta   90.00
_cell.angle_gamma   90.00
#
_symmetry.space_group_name_H-M   'P 1'
#
loop_
_entity.id
_entity.type
_entity.pdbx_description
1 polymer ?
#
loop_
_entity_poly.entity_id
_entity_poly.type
_entity_poly.pdbx_seq_one_letter_code
_entity_poly.pdbx_strand_id
1 'polypeptide(L)'
;MLNSTCPGLYCGKTLINGSFDGECGVCPRGERTSMQKICEKCTESPELYDWLYLGFMAMLPLVLHWFFIEWYSGKKSSSALFQHITALFECSAAAVLTLLVNDPVGLLSIRSCRVQMLSDWYTMLYNPSPDYVTTLHCTQEAVFPL
;
A
#
# COMPACT_ATOMS: atom_id res chain seq x y z
N MET A 1 -20.58 -13.09 -27.68
CA MET A 1 -20.58 -13.42 -26.24
C MET A 1 -19.56 -12.50 -25.59
N LEU A 2 -19.99 -11.37 -25.02
CA LEU A 2 -19.05 -10.44 -24.38
C LEU A 2 -18.68 -11.05 -23.03
N ASN A 3 -17.44 -11.53 -22.91
CA ASN A 3 -16.91 -12.14 -21.69
C ASN A 3 -17.13 -11.17 -20.53
N SER A 4 -17.99 -11.52 -19.57
CA SER A 4 -18.44 -10.68 -18.46
C SER A 4 -17.34 -10.32 -17.44
N THR A 5 -16.09 -10.62 -17.77
CA THR A 5 -14.92 -10.72 -16.88
C THR A 5 -13.88 -9.71 -17.32
N CYS A 6 -13.37 -8.87 -16.41
CA CYS A 6 -12.36 -7.86 -16.76
C CYS A 6 -11.04 -8.49 -17.25
N PRO A 7 -10.39 -7.88 -18.26
CA PRO A 7 -9.08 -8.32 -18.70
C PRO A 7 -8.03 -8.04 -17.62
N GLY A 8 -6.95 -8.81 -17.62
CA GLY A 8 -5.82 -8.62 -16.70
C GLY A 8 -6.02 -9.21 -15.30
N LEU A 9 -4.94 -9.24 -14.53
CA LEU A 9 -4.92 -9.87 -13.21
C LEU A 9 -5.58 -8.98 -12.15
N TYR A 10 -5.28 -7.67 -12.19
CA TYR A 10 -5.62 -6.72 -11.13
C TYR A 10 -6.80 -5.79 -11.44
N CYS A 11 -7.37 -5.85 -12.65
CA CYS A 11 -8.56 -5.08 -12.99
C CYS A 11 -9.82 -5.73 -12.41
N GLY A 12 -10.71 -4.90 -11.88
CA GLY A 12 -12.01 -5.32 -11.37
C GLY A 12 -13.12 -4.35 -11.76
N LYS A 13 -14.36 -4.76 -11.51
CA LYS A 13 -15.54 -3.89 -11.58
C LYS A 13 -15.95 -3.48 -10.18
N THR A 14 -16.32 -2.21 -10.05
CA THR A 14 -16.97 -1.69 -8.85
C THR A 14 -18.48 -1.89 -8.92
N LEU A 15 -19.11 -2.03 -7.76
CA LEU A 15 -20.57 -2.10 -7.66
C LEU A 15 -21.15 -0.68 -7.75
N ILE A 16 -21.94 -0.40 -8.78
CA ILE A 16 -22.62 0.89 -8.96
C ILE A 16 -24.12 0.65 -8.84
N ASN A 17 -24.79 1.28 -7.87
CA ASN A 17 -26.25 1.15 -7.66
C ASN A 17 -26.78 -0.30 -7.52
N GLY A 18 -25.99 -1.20 -6.93
CA GLY A 18 -26.38 -2.59 -6.70
C GLY A 18 -26.26 -3.50 -7.94
N SER A 19 -25.76 -2.99 -9.06
CA SER A 19 -25.40 -3.78 -10.24
C SER A 19 -23.89 -3.71 -10.52
N PHE A 20 -23.32 -4.82 -11.02
CA PHE A 20 -21.92 -4.91 -11.49
C PHE A 20 -21.76 -4.33 -12.90
N ASP A 21 -22.37 -3.18 -13.14
CA ASP A 21 -22.44 -2.54 -14.46
C ASP A 21 -21.31 -1.52 -14.68
N GLY A 22 -20.41 -1.38 -13.70
CA GLY A 22 -19.23 -0.53 -13.82
C GLY A 22 -18.26 -1.00 -14.90
N GLU A 23 -17.59 -0.04 -15.53
CA GLU A 23 -16.47 -0.32 -16.43
C GLU A 23 -15.31 -0.99 -15.68
N CYS A 24 -14.53 -1.79 -16.40
CA CYS A 24 -13.35 -2.44 -15.84
C CYS A 24 -12.25 -1.42 -15.55
N GLY A 25 -11.76 -1.41 -14.32
CA GLY A 25 -10.72 -0.47 -13.92
C GLY A 25 -9.99 -0.88 -12.64
N VAL A 26 -9.36 0.10 -12.01
CA VAL A 26 -8.70 -0.04 -10.72
C VAL A 26 -9.73 -0.16 -9.58
N CYS A 27 -9.48 -1.02 -8.59
CA CYS A 27 -10.33 -1.05 -7.40
C CYS A 27 -9.98 0.15 -6.48
N PRO A 28 -10.98 0.68 -5.76
CA PRO A 28 -10.72 1.76 -4.81
C PRO A 28 -9.83 1.29 -3.65
N ARG A 29 -9.25 2.24 -2.92
CA ARG A 29 -8.46 1.95 -1.71
C ARG A 29 -9.28 1.13 -0.71
N GLY A 30 -8.63 0.21 -0.01
CA GLY A 30 -9.26 -0.78 0.86
C GLY A 30 -9.88 -1.99 0.13
N GLU A 31 -9.86 -2.03 -1.21
CA GLU A 31 -10.46 -3.11 -1.99
C GLU A 31 -9.46 -3.82 -2.91
N ARG A 32 -9.72 -5.08 -3.20
CA ARG A 32 -8.96 -5.91 -4.14
C ARG A 32 -9.90 -6.65 -5.07
N THR A 33 -9.43 -6.96 -6.28
CA THR A 33 -10.19 -7.81 -7.21
C THR A 33 -10.26 -9.26 -6.73
N SER A 34 -11.46 -9.82 -6.75
CA SER A 34 -11.74 -11.24 -6.55
C SER A 34 -11.55 -12.05 -7.84
N MET A 35 -11.73 -13.37 -7.76
CA MET A 35 -11.62 -14.29 -8.90
C MET A 35 -12.66 -14.00 -9.99
N GLN A 36 -13.82 -13.49 -9.58
CA GLN A 36 -14.92 -13.05 -10.46
C GLN A 36 -14.68 -11.64 -11.05
N LYS A 37 -13.51 -11.03 -10.84
CA LYS A 37 -13.17 -9.68 -11.30
C LYS A 37 -14.08 -8.58 -10.75
N ILE A 38 -14.46 -8.73 -9.50
CA ILE A 38 -15.23 -7.76 -8.72
C ILE A 38 -14.34 -7.21 -7.61
N CYS A 39 -14.42 -5.91 -7.35
CA CYS A 39 -13.72 -5.28 -6.24
C CYS A 39 -14.40 -5.60 -4.91
N GLU A 40 -13.66 -6.23 -4.00
CA GLU A 40 -14.12 -6.65 -2.68
C GLU A 40 -13.26 -6.00 -1.59
N LYS A 41 -13.90 -5.61 -0.48
CA LYS A 41 -13.19 -5.01 0.66
C LYS A 41 -12.31 -6.02 1.36
N CYS A 42 -11.10 -5.59 1.68
CA CYS A 42 -10.17 -6.40 2.45
C CYS A 42 -10.52 -6.32 3.94
N THR A 43 -10.69 -7.48 4.55
CA THR A 43 -11.03 -7.63 5.97
C THR A 43 -9.99 -8.42 6.75
N GLU A 44 -8.93 -8.88 6.07
CA GLU A 44 -7.89 -9.68 6.70
C GLU A 44 -6.87 -8.78 7.42
N SER A 45 -6.06 -9.41 8.28
CA SER A 45 -5.01 -8.77 9.05
C SER A 45 -3.63 -9.18 8.54
N PRO A 46 -2.61 -8.30 8.64
CA PRO A 46 -1.25 -8.62 8.21
C PRO A 46 -0.65 -9.77 9.02
N GLU A 47 0.14 -10.61 8.36
CA GLU A 47 0.92 -11.65 9.03
C GLU A 47 2.19 -11.08 9.69
N LEU A 48 2.92 -11.92 10.44
CA LEU A 48 4.19 -11.53 11.06
C LEU A 48 5.19 -10.98 10.01
N TYR A 49 5.27 -11.62 8.84
CA TYR A 49 6.16 -11.18 7.77
C TYR A 49 5.81 -9.78 7.26
N ASP A 50 4.51 -9.50 7.08
CA ASP A 50 4.01 -8.19 6.66
C ASP A 50 4.36 -7.11 7.68
N TRP A 51 4.22 -7.41 8.98
CA TRP A 51 4.63 -6.50 10.05
C TRP A 51 6.14 -6.24 10.08
N LEU A 52 6.96 -7.27 9.83
CA LEU A 52 8.41 -7.10 9.73
C LEU A 52 8.77 -6.21 8.54
N TYR A 53 8.09 -6.39 7.40
CA TYR A 53 8.27 -5.55 6.22
C TYR A 53 7.86 -4.09 6.48
N LEU A 54 6.67 -3.87 7.04
CA LEU A 54 6.19 -2.52 7.37
C LEU A 54 7.09 -1.85 8.43
N GLY A 55 7.57 -2.61 9.42
CA GLY A 55 8.54 -2.14 10.40
C GLY A 55 9.86 -1.73 9.75
N PHE A 56 10.37 -2.53 8.81
CA PHE A 56 11.55 -2.15 8.02
C PHE A 56 11.32 -0.85 7.24
N MET A 57 10.17 -0.73 6.55
CA MET A 57 9.82 0.49 5.81
C MET A 57 9.69 1.71 6.72
N ALA A 58 9.16 1.55 7.94
CA ALA A 58 9.07 2.63 8.92
C ALA A 58 10.44 3.02 9.52
N MET A 59 11.39 2.09 9.60
CA MET A 59 12.75 2.35 10.11
C MET A 59 13.67 3.00 9.08
N LEU A 60 13.43 2.80 7.78
CA LEU A 60 14.26 3.36 6.71
C LEU A 60 14.42 4.90 6.80
N PRO A 61 13.34 5.70 6.95
CA PRO A 61 13.47 7.15 7.15
C PRO A 61 14.34 7.51 8.34
N LEU A 62 14.20 6.80 9.47
CA LEU A 62 14.97 7.07 10.68
C LEU A 62 16.47 6.83 10.45
N VAL A 63 16.83 5.70 9.84
CA VAL A 63 18.22 5.36 9.51
C VAL A 63 18.81 6.41 8.56
N LEU A 64 18.06 6.83 7.55
CA LEU A 64 18.48 7.88 6.63
C LEU A 64 18.65 9.23 7.33
N HIS A 65 17.72 9.62 8.20
CA HIS A 65 17.84 10.85 8.99
C HIS A 65 19.10 10.84 9.84
N TRP A 66 19.36 9.76 10.57
CA TRP A 66 20.57 9.65 11.38
C TRP A 66 21.83 9.67 10.54
N PHE A 67 21.85 8.97 9.41
CA PHE A 67 22.98 8.99 8.47
C PHE A 67 23.27 10.42 7.98
N PHE A 68 22.25 11.18 7.57
CA PHE A 68 22.43 12.56 7.13
C PHE A 68 22.84 13.49 8.27
N ILE A 69 22.32 13.29 9.48
CA ILE A 69 22.74 14.07 10.65
C ILE A 69 24.23 13.85 10.91
N GLU A 70 24.72 12.61 10.92
CA GLU A 70 26.13 12.33 11.13
C GLU A 70 27.01 12.91 10.01
N TRP A 71 26.57 12.77 8.75
CA TRP A 71 27.31 13.28 7.60
C TRP A 71 27.46 14.80 7.62
N TYR A 72 26.44 15.54 8.07
CA TYR A 72 26.42 17.01 8.01
C TYR A 72 26.68 17.72 9.34
N SER A 73 26.53 17.07 10.50
CA SER A 73 26.54 17.77 11.81
C SER A 73 27.93 18.26 12.27
N GLY A 74 29.02 17.89 11.60
CA GLY A 74 30.37 18.37 11.91
C GLY A 74 30.79 18.14 13.37
N LYS A 75 31.72 18.95 13.91
CA LYS A 75 32.33 18.74 15.24
C LYS A 75 31.46 19.13 16.45
N LYS A 76 30.26 19.69 16.27
CA LYS A 76 29.39 20.12 17.37
C LYS A 76 28.48 18.99 17.85
N SER A 77 29.02 18.12 18.69
CA SER A 77 28.35 16.91 19.21
C SER A 77 27.00 17.18 19.90
N SER A 78 26.84 18.29 20.65
CA SER A 78 25.59 18.55 21.38
C SER A 78 24.38 18.85 20.48
N SER A 79 24.58 19.44 19.30
CA SER A 79 23.50 19.73 18.36
C SER A 79 23.06 18.47 17.62
N ALA A 80 24.02 17.58 17.30
CA ALA A 80 23.75 16.30 16.66
C ALA A 80 22.80 15.44 17.49
N LEU A 81 23.06 15.33 18.81
CA LEU A 81 22.25 14.53 19.72
C LEU A 81 20.78 14.99 19.75
N PHE A 82 20.55 16.31 19.77
CA PHE A 82 19.18 16.85 19.74
C PHE A 82 18.46 16.51 18.42
N GLN A 83 19.18 16.57 17.28
CA GLN A 83 18.62 16.20 15.98
C GLN A 83 18.29 14.71 15.90
N HIS A 84 19.14 13.83 16.44
CA HIS A 84 18.86 12.39 16.48
C HIS A 84 17.60 12.06 17.30
N ILE A 85 17.46 12.69 18.47
CA ILE A 85 16.28 12.53 19.33
C ILE A 85 15.03 13.05 18.63
N THR A 86 15.10 14.24 18.02
CA THR A 86 13.96 14.82 17.30
C THR A 86 13.54 13.93 16.13
N ALA A 87 14.49 13.46 15.31
CA ALA A 87 14.21 12.56 14.21
C ALA A 87 13.58 11.23 14.67
N LEU A 88 14.01 10.70 15.82
CA LEU A 88 13.41 9.51 16.43
C LEU A 88 11.93 9.76 16.81
N PHE A 89 11.63 10.87 17.46
CA PHE A 89 10.26 11.24 17.82
C PHE A 89 9.39 11.49 16.59
N GLU A 90 9.89 12.21 15.59
CA GLU A 90 9.16 12.49 14.34
C GLU A 90 8.82 11.19 13.60
N CYS A 91 9.80 10.30 13.40
CA CYS A 91 9.56 9.03 12.71
C CYS A 91 8.63 8.10 13.50
N SER A 92 8.80 8.02 14.83
CA SER A 92 7.94 7.17 15.67
C SER A 92 6.50 7.69 15.69
N ALA A 93 6.33 9.01 15.83
CA ALA A 93 5.01 9.64 15.79
C ALA A 93 4.36 9.46 14.42
N ALA A 94 5.10 9.64 13.32
CA ALA A 94 4.61 9.41 11.98
C ALA A 94 4.15 7.96 11.77
N ALA A 95 4.92 6.97 12.24
CA ALA A 95 4.54 5.56 12.14
C ALA A 95 3.26 5.25 12.93
N VAL A 96 3.16 5.71 14.18
CA VAL A 96 1.98 5.50 15.03
C VAL A 96 0.74 6.22 14.47
N LEU A 97 0.89 7.49 14.07
CA LEU A 97 -0.20 8.27 13.49
C LEU A 97 -0.69 7.67 12.18
N THR A 98 0.22 7.15 11.34
CA THR A 98 -0.15 6.45 10.11
C THR A 98 -1.03 5.24 10.43
N LEU A 99 -0.66 4.42 11.41
CA LEU A 99 -1.50 3.28 11.80
C LEU A 99 -2.87 3.71 12.34
N LEU A 100 -2.93 4.81 13.11
CA LEU A 100 -4.18 5.31 13.70
C LEU A 100 -5.14 5.95 12.69
N VAL A 101 -4.62 6.55 11.61
CA VAL A 101 -5.42 7.24 10.59
C VAL A 101 -5.93 6.28 9.51
N ASN A 102 -5.21 5.19 9.25
CA ASN A 102 -5.62 4.19 8.28
C ASN A 102 -6.79 3.33 8.79
N ASP A 103 -7.54 2.71 7.88
CA ASP A 103 -8.65 1.83 8.25
C ASP A 103 -8.12 0.54 8.93
N PRO A 104 -8.69 0.14 10.09
CA PRO A 104 -9.72 0.80 10.87
C PRO A 104 -9.19 1.96 11.74
N VAL A 105 -9.81 3.13 11.61
CA VAL A 105 -9.39 4.36 12.29
C VAL A 105 -9.41 4.19 13.81
N GLY A 106 -8.31 4.58 14.47
CA GLY A 106 -8.15 4.58 15.92
C GLY A 106 -7.64 3.27 16.53
N LEU A 107 -7.40 2.23 15.71
CA LEU A 107 -6.75 1.00 16.17
C LEU A 107 -5.30 0.95 15.67
N LEU A 108 -4.40 0.34 16.46
CA LEU A 108 -3.01 0.07 16.05
C LEU A 108 -2.92 -1.21 15.20
N SER A 109 -3.82 -1.33 14.23
CA SER A 109 -3.91 -2.47 13.32
C SER A 109 -4.40 -1.95 11.97
N ILE A 110 -3.88 -2.51 10.89
CA ILE A 110 -4.28 -2.15 9.52
C ILE A 110 -4.99 -3.33 8.87
N ARG A 111 -5.84 -3.07 7.89
CA ARG A 111 -6.38 -4.11 7.02
C ARG A 111 -5.38 -4.50 5.93
N SER A 112 -5.38 -5.77 5.57
CA SER A 112 -4.58 -6.34 4.49
C SER A 112 -5.45 -7.24 3.62
N CYS A 113 -5.09 -7.38 2.34
CA CYS A 113 -5.70 -8.37 1.44
C CYS A 113 -4.87 -9.66 1.33
N ARG A 114 -3.77 -9.75 2.10
CA ARG A 114 -2.76 -10.82 2.09
C ARG A 114 -2.06 -10.95 0.73
N VAL A 115 -0.84 -11.47 0.77
CA VAL A 115 -0.10 -11.80 -0.46
C VAL A 115 -0.62 -13.12 -1.00
N GLN A 116 -1.12 -13.14 -2.23
CA GLN A 116 -1.50 -14.38 -2.93
C GLN A 116 -0.41 -14.81 -3.90
N MET A 117 0.26 -13.85 -4.53
CA MET A 117 1.30 -14.10 -5.53
C MET A 117 2.34 -12.97 -5.53
N LEU A 118 3.56 -13.26 -6.00
CA LEU A 118 4.65 -12.27 -6.03
C LEU A 118 4.31 -11.04 -6.88
N SER A 119 3.50 -11.21 -7.93
CA SER A 119 3.04 -10.11 -8.77
C SER A 119 2.19 -9.08 -8.04
N ASP A 120 1.65 -9.40 -6.85
CA ASP A 120 0.82 -8.50 -6.05
C ASP A 120 1.60 -7.25 -5.59
N TRP A 121 2.92 -7.36 -5.48
CA TRP A 121 3.82 -6.25 -5.16
C TRP A 121 4.11 -5.34 -6.36
N TYR A 122 3.83 -5.81 -7.58
CA TYR A 122 4.24 -5.17 -8.82
C TYR A 122 3.07 -5.07 -9.81
N THR A 123 1.87 -4.74 -9.32
CA THR A 123 0.64 -4.68 -10.13
C THR A 123 0.77 -3.79 -11.36
N MET A 124 1.61 -2.75 -11.29
CA MET A 124 1.97 -1.87 -12.40
C MET A 124 2.48 -2.60 -13.64
N LEU A 125 3.20 -3.71 -13.47
CA LEU A 125 3.76 -4.49 -14.57
C LEU A 125 2.73 -5.40 -15.26
N TYR A 126 1.53 -5.52 -14.68
CA TYR A 126 0.48 -6.45 -15.13
C TYR A 126 -0.77 -5.72 -15.64
N ASN A 127 -0.62 -4.46 -16.07
CA ASN A 127 -1.67 -3.72 -16.77
C ASN A 127 -1.97 -4.37 -18.14
N PRO A 128 -3.21 -4.77 -18.43
CA PRO A 128 -3.55 -5.41 -19.68
C PRO A 128 -3.76 -4.42 -20.83
N SER A 129 -3.46 -4.88 -22.05
CA SER A 129 -3.75 -4.17 -23.31
C SER A 129 -4.58 -5.07 -24.23
N PRO A 130 -5.90 -5.22 -23.99
CA PRO A 130 -6.73 -6.23 -24.65
C PRO A 130 -6.76 -6.11 -26.18
N ASP A 131 -6.78 -4.88 -26.69
CA ASP A 131 -6.80 -4.60 -28.14
C ASP A 131 -5.43 -4.16 -28.69
N TYR A 132 -4.35 -4.27 -27.90
CA TYR A 132 -3.01 -3.75 -28.22
C TYR A 132 -2.90 -2.24 -28.54
N VAL A 133 -4.03 -1.52 -28.49
CA VAL A 133 -4.13 -0.07 -28.73
C VAL A 133 -4.34 0.67 -27.41
N THR A 134 -5.26 0.19 -26.57
CA THR A 134 -5.60 0.80 -25.28
C THR A 134 -5.08 -0.05 -24.13
N THR A 135 -4.32 0.56 -23.22
CA THR A 135 -3.88 -0.06 -21.97
C THR A 135 -4.82 0.35 -20.84
N LEU A 136 -5.37 -0.63 -20.14
CA LEU A 136 -6.15 -0.39 -18.94
C LEU A 136 -5.20 -0.32 -17.74
N HIS A 137 -5.23 0.81 -17.04
CA HIS A 137 -4.40 1.04 -15.87
C HIS A 137 -5.13 0.58 -14.62
N CYS A 138 -4.74 -0.59 -14.12
CA CYS A 138 -5.35 -1.24 -12.94
C CYS A 138 -4.34 -1.38 -11.81
N THR A 139 -3.39 -0.44 -11.75
CA THR A 139 -2.32 -0.40 -10.75
C THR A 139 -2.90 -0.05 -9.40
N GLN A 140 -2.70 -0.91 -8.43
CA GLN A 140 -3.14 -0.69 -7.05
C GLN A 140 -2.20 -1.36 -6.07
N GLU A 141 -2.28 -0.92 -4.81
CA GLU A 141 -1.57 -1.52 -3.69
C GLU A 141 -2.33 -2.79 -3.25
N ALA A 142 -2.07 -3.90 -3.95
CA ALA A 142 -2.86 -5.13 -3.81
C ALA A 142 -2.69 -5.86 -2.47
N VAL A 143 -1.60 -5.60 -1.74
CA VAL A 143 -1.29 -6.25 -0.46
C VAL A 143 -1.80 -5.41 0.71
N PHE A 144 -1.41 -4.14 0.74
CA PHE A 144 -1.85 -3.16 1.73
C PHE A 144 -2.54 -2.00 1.01
N PRO A 145 -3.85 -2.08 0.71
CA PRO A 145 -4.55 -1.01 0.00
C PRO A 145 -4.87 0.15 0.95
N LEU A 146 -3.82 0.85 1.40
CA LEU A 146 -3.85 1.97 2.36
C LEU A 146 -4.35 3.27 1.69
#